data_AF-A0A1I2EK30-F1
#
_entry.id   AF-A0A1I2EK30-F1
#
_cell.length_a   1.000
_cell.length_b   1.000
_cell.length_c   1.000
_cell.angle_alpha   90.00
_cell.angle_beta   90.00
_cell.angle_gamma   90.00
#
_symmetry.space_group_name_H-M   'P 1'
#
loop_
_entity.id
_entity.type
_entity.pdbx_description
1 polymer ?
#
loop_
_entity_poly.entity_id
_entity_poly.type
_entity_poly.pdbx_seq_one_letter_code
_entity_poly.pdbx_strand_id
1 'polypeptide(L)'
;MRGMVVVDQPVEERVVVWHVSVGDGLESSMAGAWVLPADDPRIEGLVVGRLLVSTPGAVARFGSGADLAALAAAIDAETARLDRAFADHLATLSRSRRSLVRPRWPSTTETASGRHSGDPLAAGTLALARRVSDLLDAWDGVEKERLARPFLITFGGGSARSFPPGWPTTTNSEEPS
;
A
#
# COMPACT_ATOMS: atom_id res chain seq x y z
N MET A 1 -12.44 6.76 6.30
CA MET A 1 -11.03 6.33 6.43
C MET A 1 -10.88 5.01 5.69
N ARG A 2 -10.22 5.00 4.52
CA ARG A 2 -9.90 3.76 3.77
C ARG A 2 -8.55 3.27 4.26
N GLY A 3 -8.53 2.40 5.26
CA GLY A 3 -7.30 1.80 5.81
C GLY A 3 -7.06 0.40 5.25
N MET A 4 -5.81 -0.05 5.28
CA MET A 4 -5.46 -1.44 5.07
C MET A 4 -5.44 -2.18 6.41
N VAL A 5 -5.81 -3.45 6.40
CA VAL A 5 -5.73 -4.33 7.57
C VAL A 5 -4.93 -5.56 7.21
N VAL A 6 -3.90 -5.85 7.99
CA VAL A 6 -3.13 -7.08 7.89
C VAL A 6 -3.65 -8.06 8.92
N VAL A 7 -3.99 -9.27 8.48
CA VAL A 7 -4.51 -10.33 9.35
C VAL A 7 -3.62 -11.56 9.25
N ASP A 8 -3.34 -12.16 10.40
CA ASP A 8 -2.66 -13.44 10.54
C ASP A 8 -3.43 -14.37 11.49
N GLN A 9 -3.27 -15.67 11.29
CA GLN A 9 -3.72 -16.69 12.22
C GLN A 9 -2.55 -17.66 12.43
N PRO A 10 -1.54 -17.26 13.23
CA PRO A 10 -0.29 -18.01 13.38
C PRO A 10 -0.51 -19.37 14.07
N VAL A 11 -1.58 -19.48 14.86
CA VAL A 11 -2.06 -20.71 15.50
C VAL A 11 -3.59 -20.72 15.50
N GLU A 12 -4.20 -21.90 15.60
CA GLU A 12 -5.67 -22.08 15.48
C GLU A 12 -6.47 -21.18 16.44
N GLU A 13 -6.02 -21.04 17.69
CA GLU A 13 -6.74 -20.27 18.72
C GLU A 13 -6.44 -18.77 18.77
N ARG A 14 -5.58 -18.24 17.89
CA ARG A 14 -5.18 -16.82 17.94
C ARG A 14 -5.21 -16.17 16.57
N VAL A 15 -5.83 -15.00 16.51
CA VAL A 15 -5.84 -14.12 15.35
C VAL A 15 -5.07 -12.85 15.71
N VAL A 16 -4.19 -12.43 14.81
CA VAL A 16 -3.47 -11.16 14.91
C VAL A 16 -4.03 -10.23 13.86
N VAL A 17 -4.41 -9.02 14.28
CA VAL A 17 -4.92 -7.97 13.39
C VAL A 17 -4.05 -6.73 13.54
N TRP A 18 -3.62 -6.15 12.43
CA TRP A 18 -2.83 -4.93 12.39
C TRP A 18 -3.44 -3.91 11.43
N HIS A 19 -3.74 -2.70 11.91
CA HIS A 19 -4.25 -1.62 11.07
C HIS A 19 -3.10 -0.77 10.53
N VAL A 20 -3.10 -0.56 9.22
CA VAL A 20 -2.23 0.38 8.52
C VAL A 20 -3.12 1.48 7.96
N SER A 21 -3.05 2.67 8.55
CA SER A 21 -3.80 3.83 8.08
C SER A 21 -3.11 4.41 6.86
N VAL A 22 -3.86 4.53 5.76
CA VAL A 22 -3.52 5.45 4.67
C VAL A 22 -4.08 6.80 5.09
N GLY A 23 -3.23 7.76 5.47
CA GLY A 23 -3.70 9.08 5.89
C GLY A 23 -4.50 9.79 4.78
N ASP A 24 -5.28 10.83 5.14
CA ASP A 24 -5.94 11.73 4.18
C ASP A 24 -4.95 12.64 3.42
N GLY A 25 -3.67 12.27 3.40
CA GLY A 25 -2.56 12.98 2.78
C GLY A 25 -1.20 12.43 3.21
N LEU A 26 -0.56 11.70 2.31
CA LEU A 26 0.89 11.45 2.16
C LEU A 26 1.69 10.80 3.31
N GLU A 27 1.06 10.42 4.43
CA GLU A 27 1.75 9.70 5.51
C GLU A 27 0.95 8.45 5.92
N SER A 28 1.51 7.27 5.64
CA SER A 28 1.04 6.01 6.20
C SER A 28 1.43 5.95 7.69
N SER A 29 0.50 5.53 8.55
CA SER A 29 0.80 5.29 9.97
C SER A 29 0.28 3.95 10.45
N MET A 30 1.10 3.25 11.24
CA MET A 30 0.65 2.06 11.97
C MET A 30 -0.36 2.51 13.04
N ALA A 31 -1.63 2.13 12.87
CA ALA A 31 -2.74 2.70 13.64
C ALA A 31 -3.11 1.86 14.89
N GLY A 32 -2.84 0.54 14.88
CA GLY A 32 -3.12 -0.34 16.02
C GLY A 32 -2.84 -1.81 15.73
N ALA A 33 -2.59 -2.59 16.78
CA ALA A 33 -2.32 -4.03 16.70
C ALA A 33 -3.04 -4.78 17.83
N TRP A 34 -3.61 -5.94 17.50
CA TRP A 34 -4.36 -6.79 18.42
C TRP A 34 -3.96 -8.26 18.24
N VAL A 35 -3.80 -8.98 19.35
CA VAL A 35 -3.73 -10.45 19.39
C VAL A 35 -4.94 -10.91 20.17
N LEU A 36 -5.84 -11.63 19.49
CA LEU A 36 -7.17 -11.98 20.00
C LEU A 36 -7.37 -13.50 19.98
N PRO A 37 -8.18 -14.05 20.90
CA PRO A 37 -8.76 -15.38 20.72
C PRO A 37 -9.44 -15.51 19.36
N ALA A 38 -9.36 -16.67 18.71
CA ALA A 38 -9.90 -16.87 17.36
C ALA A 38 -11.43 -16.74 17.27
N ASP A 39 -12.15 -16.86 18.38
CA ASP A 39 -13.60 -16.68 18.49
C ASP A 39 -14.00 -15.28 18.99
N ASP A 40 -13.04 -14.36 19.15
CA ASP A 40 -13.32 -13.03 19.66
C ASP A 40 -14.21 -12.22 18.69
N PRO A 41 -15.40 -11.75 19.13
CA PRO A 41 -16.36 -11.07 18.26
C PRO A 41 -15.85 -9.71 17.74
N ARG A 42 -14.77 -9.16 18.31
CA ARG A 42 -14.19 -7.89 17.85
C ARG A 42 -13.48 -8.03 16.50
N ILE A 43 -13.08 -9.25 16.11
CA ILE A 43 -12.30 -9.49 14.88
C ILE A 43 -13.03 -8.93 13.65
N GLU A 44 -14.33 -9.16 13.55
CA GLU A 44 -15.14 -8.70 12.41
C GLU A 44 -15.11 -7.17 12.28
N GLY A 45 -15.35 -6.46 13.40
CA GLY A 45 -15.29 -4.99 13.43
C GLY A 45 -13.91 -4.41 13.13
N LEU A 46 -12.85 -5.17 13.41
CA LEU A 46 -11.48 -4.76 13.07
C LEU A 46 -11.17 -4.96 11.57
N VAL A 47 -11.86 -5.85 10.86
CA VAL A 47 -11.58 -6.13 9.43
C VAL A 47 -12.55 -5.39 8.50
N VAL A 48 -13.80 -5.20 8.92
CA VAL A 48 -14.86 -4.64 8.07
C VAL A 48 -14.50 -3.27 7.49
N GLY A 49 -14.85 -3.06 6.22
CA GLY A 49 -14.65 -1.80 5.49
C GLY A 49 -13.20 -1.43 5.19
N ARG A 50 -12.25 -2.34 5.43
CA ARG A 50 -10.82 -2.15 5.16
C ARG A 50 -10.35 -3.05 4.02
N LEU A 51 -9.27 -2.63 3.38
CA LEU A 51 -8.62 -3.46 2.36
C LEU A 51 -7.74 -4.50 3.08
N LEU A 52 -8.15 -5.75 2.97
CA LEU A 52 -7.55 -6.88 3.68
C LEU A 52 -6.23 -7.30 3.03
N VAL A 53 -5.24 -7.64 3.84
CA VAL A 53 -4.00 -8.32 3.46
C VAL A 53 -3.83 -9.51 4.40
N SER A 54 -3.85 -10.72 3.87
CA SER A 54 -3.79 -11.94 4.68
C SER A 54 -2.43 -12.61 4.57
N THR A 55 -1.90 -13.10 5.69
CA THR A 55 -0.82 -14.10 5.66
C THR A 55 -1.36 -15.45 5.16
N PRO A 56 -0.48 -16.38 4.73
CA PRO A 56 -0.91 -17.74 4.37
C PRO A 56 -1.74 -18.44 5.46
N GLY A 57 -1.43 -18.21 6.75
CA GLY A 57 -2.17 -18.81 7.87
C GLY A 57 -3.60 -18.28 8.01
N ALA A 58 -3.86 -17.04 7.57
CA ALA A 58 -5.18 -16.40 7.65
C ALA A 58 -6.06 -16.64 6.40
N VAL A 59 -5.50 -17.08 5.27
CA VAL A 59 -6.24 -17.16 3.99
C VAL A 59 -7.49 -18.02 4.06
N ALA A 60 -7.43 -19.18 4.72
CA ALA A 60 -8.55 -20.10 4.79
C ALA A 60 -9.78 -19.48 5.49
N ARG A 61 -9.56 -18.53 6.40
CA ARG A 61 -10.62 -17.89 7.18
C ARG A 61 -11.03 -16.52 6.64
N PHE A 62 -10.06 -15.71 6.22
CA PHE A 62 -10.31 -14.31 5.85
C PHE A 62 -10.27 -14.06 4.33
N GLY A 63 -9.85 -15.07 3.55
CA GLY A 63 -9.56 -14.92 2.13
C GLY A 63 -8.15 -14.41 1.88
N SER A 64 -7.71 -14.43 0.62
CA SER A 64 -6.35 -14.03 0.23
C SER A 64 -6.06 -12.54 0.42
N GLY A 65 -7.10 -11.71 0.46
CA GLY A 65 -6.95 -10.25 0.50
C GLY A 65 -6.24 -9.72 -0.76
N ALA A 66 -5.68 -8.52 -0.63
CA ALA A 66 -4.95 -7.84 -1.67
C ALA A 66 -3.51 -8.36 -1.79
N ASP A 67 -3.06 -8.46 -3.03
CA ASP A 67 -1.72 -8.92 -3.38
C ASP A 67 -0.72 -7.75 -3.33
N LEU A 68 0.25 -7.83 -2.41
CA LEU A 68 1.32 -6.83 -2.27
C LEU A 68 2.35 -6.90 -3.39
N ALA A 69 2.57 -8.06 -4.00
CA ALA A 69 3.42 -8.16 -5.18
C ALA A 69 2.75 -7.46 -6.37
N ALA A 70 1.43 -7.60 -6.52
CA ALA A 70 0.66 -6.83 -7.49
C ALA A 70 0.67 -5.32 -7.19
N LEU A 71 0.64 -4.91 -5.91
CA LEU A 71 0.78 -3.50 -5.53
C LEU A 71 2.14 -2.94 -5.96
N ALA A 72 3.22 -3.63 -5.60
CA ALA A 72 4.57 -3.24 -5.99
C ALA A 72 4.72 -3.15 -7.52
N ALA A 73 4.24 -4.16 -8.24
CA ALA A 73 4.27 -4.17 -9.71
C ALA A 73 3.45 -3.01 -10.32
N ALA A 74 2.31 -2.65 -9.73
CA ALA A 74 1.51 -1.51 -10.18
C ALA A 74 2.24 -0.16 -9.95
N ILE A 75 2.93 0.00 -8.81
CA ILE A 75 3.76 1.18 -8.54
C ILE A 75 4.92 1.27 -9.55
N ASP A 76 5.60 0.16 -9.82
CA ASP A 76 6.72 0.11 -10.78
C ASP A 76 6.25 0.42 -12.21
N ALA A 77 5.11 -0.14 -12.61
CA ALA A 77 4.52 0.10 -13.93
C ALA A 77 4.12 1.57 -14.12
N GLU A 78 3.52 2.18 -13.09
CA GLU A 78 3.15 3.59 -13.11
C GLU A 78 4.38 4.50 -13.14
N THR A 79 5.40 4.19 -12.35
CA THR A 79 6.70 4.88 -12.35
C THR A 79 7.32 4.87 -13.75
N ALA A 80 7.38 3.71 -14.40
CA ALA A 80 7.90 3.59 -15.75
C ALA A 80 7.07 4.40 -16.77
N ARG A 81 5.75 4.48 -16.59
CA ARG A 81 4.86 5.29 -17.44
C ARG A 81 5.13 6.78 -17.28
N LEU A 82 5.28 7.27 -16.04
CA LEU A 82 5.57 8.67 -15.74
C LEU A 82 6.98 9.08 -16.20
N ASP A 83 7.96 8.19 -16.07
CA ASP A 83 9.33 8.43 -16.56
C ASP A 83 9.37 8.55 -18.10
N ARG A 84 8.59 7.72 -18.82
CA ARG A 84 8.40 7.89 -20.27
C ARG A 84 7.75 9.23 -20.60
N ALA A 85 6.68 9.61 -19.91
CA ALA A 85 6.02 10.90 -20.12
C ALA A 85 6.97 12.09 -19.87
N PHE A 86 7.86 11.98 -18.88
CA PHE A 86 8.90 12.96 -18.63
C PHE A 86 9.89 13.04 -19.79
N ALA A 87 10.39 11.90 -20.28
CA ALA A 87 11.32 11.85 -21.41
C ALA A 87 10.69 12.43 -22.70
N ASP A 88 9.44 12.07 -22.98
CA ASP A 88 8.69 12.58 -24.12
C ASP A 88 8.52 14.09 -24.03
N HIS A 89 8.13 14.62 -22.86
CA HIS A 89 8.04 16.06 -22.65
C HIS A 89 9.39 16.75 -22.84
N LEU A 90 10.48 16.21 -22.29
CA LEU A 90 11.81 16.77 -22.45
C LEU A 90 12.25 16.82 -23.93
N ALA A 91 11.84 15.84 -24.74
CA ALA A 91 12.11 15.81 -26.17
C ALA A 91 11.37 16.92 -26.95
N THR A 92 10.20 17.36 -26.47
CA THR A 92 9.46 18.50 -27.06
C THR A 92 10.09 19.87 -26.75
N LEU A 93 10.98 19.95 -25.76
CA LEU A 93 11.60 21.20 -25.34
C LEU A 93 12.79 21.59 -26.23
N SER A 94 12.92 22.89 -26.49
CA SER A 94 14.09 23.45 -27.18
C SER A 94 15.38 23.12 -26.40
N ARG A 95 16.52 23.01 -27.09
CA ARG A 95 17.82 22.70 -26.46
C ARG A 95 18.16 23.63 -25.28
N SER A 96 17.76 24.89 -25.33
CA SER A 96 17.94 25.88 -24.27
C SER A 96 17.04 25.69 -23.04
N ARG A 97 16.00 24.85 -23.11
CA ARG A 97 15.05 24.56 -22.01
C ARG A 97 15.15 23.12 -21.48
N ARG A 98 16.12 22.31 -21.94
CA ARG A 98 16.34 20.93 -21.47
C ARG A 98 16.99 20.86 -20.08
N SER A 99 16.64 21.74 -19.15
CA SER A 99 17.20 21.78 -17.80
C SER A 99 16.23 21.24 -16.73
N LEU A 100 15.21 20.47 -17.13
CA LEU A 100 14.29 19.88 -16.17
C LEU A 100 14.99 18.80 -15.35
N VAL A 101 14.84 18.88 -14.03
CA VAL A 101 15.36 17.87 -13.11
C VAL A 101 14.50 16.61 -13.23
N ARG A 102 15.15 15.48 -13.52
CA ARG A 102 14.49 14.17 -13.58
C ARG A 102 13.81 13.86 -12.24
N PRO A 103 12.57 13.34 -12.24
CA PRO A 103 11.93 12.88 -11.02
C PRO A 103 12.78 11.83 -10.29
N ARG A 104 12.69 11.84 -8.97
CA ARG A 104 13.32 10.82 -8.12
C ARG A 104 12.24 9.89 -7.62
N TRP A 105 12.04 8.79 -8.33
CA TRP A 105 11.05 7.80 -7.96
C TRP A 105 11.54 6.97 -6.76
N PRO A 106 10.69 6.76 -5.74
CA PRO A 106 11.02 5.87 -4.63
C PRO A 106 11.10 4.40 -5.09
N SER A 107 11.86 3.59 -4.37
CA SER A 107 12.03 2.17 -4.69
C SER A 107 10.97 1.32 -4.02
N THR A 108 10.43 0.34 -4.74
CA THR A 108 9.52 -0.69 -4.19
C THR A 108 10.28 -1.88 -3.62
N THR A 109 11.60 -1.98 -3.80
CA THR A 109 12.40 -3.16 -3.43
C THR A 109 12.96 -3.16 -2.01
N GLU A 110 12.73 -2.12 -1.21
CA GLU A 110 13.20 -2.12 0.18
C GLU A 110 12.39 -3.15 0.99
N THR A 111 13.02 -4.30 1.20
CA THR A 111 12.53 -5.32 2.13
C THR A 111 12.87 -4.85 3.54
N ALA A 112 11.86 -4.60 4.37
CA ALA A 112 12.06 -4.34 5.80
C ALA A 112 12.87 -5.49 6.45
N SER A 113 14.17 -5.31 6.55
CA SER A 113 15.12 -6.26 7.14
C SER A 113 15.42 -5.81 8.56
N GLY A 114 14.46 -6.07 9.45
CA GLY A 114 14.61 -5.82 10.89
C GLY A 114 14.51 -7.10 11.69
N ARG A 115 15.43 -7.29 12.64
CA ARG A 115 15.21 -8.26 13.73
C ARG A 115 13.97 -7.79 14.50
N HIS A 116 12.92 -8.60 14.51
CA HIS A 116 11.68 -8.26 15.22
C HIS A 116 11.90 -8.47 16.73
N SER A 117 11.88 -7.39 17.51
CA SER A 117 11.63 -7.48 18.96
C SER A 117 10.13 -7.35 19.20
N GLY A 118 9.50 -8.37 19.79
CA GLY A 118 8.05 -8.38 20.03
C GLY A 118 7.51 -9.78 20.27
N ASP A 119 6.19 -9.90 20.41
CA ASP A 119 5.49 -11.18 20.49
C ASP A 119 5.77 -12.01 19.23
N PRO A 120 6.33 -13.23 19.34
CA PRO A 120 6.57 -14.11 18.21
C PRO A 120 5.32 -14.39 17.37
N LEU A 121 4.13 -14.41 17.98
CA LEU A 121 2.86 -14.62 17.27
C LEU A 121 2.54 -13.47 16.32
N ALA A 122 2.95 -12.24 16.64
CA ALA A 122 2.69 -11.06 15.82
C ALA A 122 3.82 -10.73 14.83
N ALA A 123 4.93 -11.47 14.86
CA ALA A 123 6.11 -11.15 14.05
C ALA A 123 5.84 -11.21 12.55
N GLY A 124 5.08 -12.21 12.08
CA GLY A 124 4.67 -12.33 10.68
C GLY A 124 3.78 -11.18 10.23
N THR A 125 2.74 -10.87 11.02
CA THR A 125 1.82 -9.76 10.78
C THR A 125 2.55 -8.41 10.75
N LEU A 126 3.48 -8.18 11.69
CA LEU A 126 4.26 -6.94 11.77
C LEU A 126 5.17 -6.76 10.56
N ALA A 127 5.87 -7.82 10.13
CA ALA A 127 6.69 -7.76 8.93
C ALA A 127 5.87 -7.39 7.69
N LEU A 128 4.68 -8.00 7.57
CA LEU A 128 3.76 -7.74 6.46
C LEU A 128 3.15 -6.33 6.52
N ALA A 129 2.77 -5.84 7.71
CA ALA A 129 2.28 -4.49 7.91
C ALA A 129 3.32 -3.42 7.59
N ARG A 130 4.60 -3.64 7.94
CA ARG A 130 5.71 -2.76 7.53
C ARG A 130 5.85 -2.73 6.03
N ARG A 131 5.84 -3.91 5.39
CA ARG A 131 5.91 -4.00 3.93
C ARG A 131 4.76 -3.26 3.25
N VAL A 132 3.55 -3.32 3.80
CA VAL A 132 2.42 -2.51 3.33
C VAL A 132 2.73 -1.01 3.45
N SER A 133 3.19 -0.56 4.62
CA SER A 133 3.55 0.85 4.84
C SER A 133 4.61 1.32 3.85
N ASP A 134 5.69 0.57 3.67
CA ASP A 134 6.78 0.93 2.76
C ASP A 134 6.27 1.12 1.31
N LEU A 135 5.34 0.27 0.86
CA LEU A 135 4.73 0.38 -0.47
C LEU A 135 3.80 1.58 -0.58
N LEU A 136 3.04 1.90 0.46
CA LEU A 136 2.19 3.09 0.49
C LEU A 136 3.01 4.37 0.50
N ASP A 137 4.09 4.42 1.28
CA ASP A 137 5.02 5.55 1.33
C ASP A 137 5.73 5.74 -0.02
N ALA A 138 6.10 4.65 -0.68
CA ALA A 138 6.62 4.70 -2.05
C ALA A 138 5.56 5.25 -3.03
N TRP A 139 4.31 4.83 -2.91
CA TRP A 139 3.24 5.36 -3.75
C TRP A 139 3.00 6.86 -3.53
N ASP A 140 2.98 7.30 -2.28
CA ASP A 140 2.83 8.71 -1.92
C ASP A 140 3.99 9.55 -2.48
N GLY A 141 5.21 9.02 -2.47
CA GLY A 141 6.37 9.64 -3.13
C GLY A 141 6.21 9.79 -4.64
N VAL A 142 5.65 8.78 -5.32
CA VAL A 142 5.34 8.84 -6.77
C VAL A 142 4.30 9.93 -7.05
N GLU A 143 3.21 9.97 -6.28
CA GLU A 143 2.15 10.98 -6.46
C GLU A 143 2.65 12.40 -6.17
N LYS A 144 3.51 12.58 -5.17
CA LYS A 144 4.16 13.86 -4.86
C LYS A 144 4.99 14.38 -6.03
N GLU A 145 5.84 13.53 -6.63
CA GLU A 145 6.64 13.89 -7.79
C GLU A 145 5.77 14.18 -9.03
N ARG A 146 4.67 13.44 -9.22
CA ARG A 146 3.71 13.66 -10.30
C ARG A 146 3.01 15.02 -10.17
N LEU A 147 2.50 15.32 -8.98
CA LEU A 147 1.75 16.56 -8.72
C LEU A 147 2.64 17.80 -8.73
N ALA A 148 3.92 17.68 -8.39
CA ALA A 148 4.89 18.76 -8.50
C ALA A 148 5.16 19.23 -9.95
N ARG A 149 4.66 18.49 -10.97
CA ARG A 149 4.97 18.73 -12.39
C ARG A 149 3.69 18.88 -13.21
N PRO A 150 3.33 20.10 -13.65
CA PRO A 150 2.07 20.35 -14.36
C PRO A 150 1.83 19.46 -15.59
N PHE A 151 2.88 19.12 -16.35
CA PHE A 151 2.74 18.27 -17.53
C PHE A 151 2.50 16.78 -17.20
N LEU A 152 2.71 16.35 -15.96
CA LEU A 152 2.37 15.00 -15.47
C LEU A 152 0.98 14.94 -14.81
N ILE A 153 0.32 16.08 -14.56
CA ILE A 153 -1.04 16.11 -13.98
C ILE A 153 -2.06 15.45 -14.91
N THR A 154 -1.86 15.52 -16.23
CA THR A 154 -2.70 14.82 -17.21
C THR A 154 -2.69 13.29 -17.02
N PHE A 155 -1.71 12.75 -16.30
CA PHE A 155 -1.51 11.33 -16.02
C PHE A 155 -2.13 10.90 -14.67
N GLY A 156 -3.34 11.37 -14.34
CA GLY A 156 -4.02 10.97 -13.09
C GLY A 156 -4.87 12.06 -12.43
N GLY A 157 -4.92 13.26 -13.00
CA GLY A 157 -5.69 14.39 -12.49
C GLY A 157 -4.92 15.25 -11.48
N GLY A 158 -5.54 16.34 -11.04
CA GLY A 158 -4.94 17.34 -10.15
C GLY A 158 -4.87 16.96 -8.66
N SER A 159 -5.30 15.76 -8.30
CA SER A 159 -5.36 15.29 -6.92
C SER A 159 -4.52 14.03 -6.74
N ALA A 160 -4.02 13.79 -5.52
CA ALA A 160 -3.34 12.56 -5.16
C ALA A 160 -4.34 11.38 -5.18
N ARG A 161 -3.92 10.27 -5.77
CA ARG A 161 -4.69 9.02 -5.80
C ARG A 161 -4.29 8.16 -4.61
N SER A 162 -5.25 7.50 -3.98
CA SER A 162 -4.96 6.62 -2.84
C SER A 162 -4.16 5.37 -3.21
N PHE A 163 -4.27 4.88 -4.45
CA PHE A 163 -3.61 3.66 -4.91
C PHE A 163 -3.19 3.77 -6.39
N PRO A 164 -2.20 2.98 -6.83
CA PRO A 164 -1.79 2.95 -8.23
C PRO A 164 -2.91 2.41 -9.14
N PRO A 165 -2.98 2.89 -10.40
CA PRO A 165 -3.97 2.42 -11.34
C PRO A 165 -3.76 0.93 -11.67
N GLY A 166 -4.84 0.17 -11.77
CA GLY A 166 -4.80 -1.25 -12.12
C GLY A 166 -4.52 -2.20 -10.96
N TRP A 167 -4.30 -1.70 -9.74
CA TRP A 167 -4.25 -2.57 -8.56
C TRP A 167 -5.66 -2.92 -8.07
N PRO A 168 -5.99 -4.22 -7.92
CA PRO A 168 -7.33 -4.63 -7.48
C PRO A 168 -7.58 -4.21 -6.03
N THR A 169 -8.58 -3.35 -5.85
CA THR A 169 -9.07 -2.93 -4.53
C THR A 169 -10.36 -3.69 -4.22
N THR A 170 -10.27 -5.01 -3.98
CA THR A 170 -11.40 -5.74 -3.41
C THR A 170 -11.54 -5.34 -1.95
N THR A 171 -12.44 -4.40 -1.68
CA THR A 171 -12.97 -4.17 -0.33
C THR A 171 -13.85 -5.36 0.05
N ASN A 172 -13.68 -5.89 1.26
CA ASN A 172 -14.63 -6.84 1.87
C ASN A 172 -15.95 -6.07 2.14
N SER A 173 -16.77 -5.96 1.10
CA SER A 173 -18.13 -5.47 1.16
C SER A 173 -19.02 -6.56 0.57
N GLU A 174 -19.50 -7.46 1.43
CA GLU A 174 -20.81 -8.07 1.19
C GLU A 174 -21.84 -7.11 1.78
N GLU A 175 -22.64 -6.48 0.91
CA GLU A 175 -23.92 -5.88 1.28
C GLU A 175 -24.93 -7.03 1.48
N PRO A 176 -25.57 -7.18 2.65
CA PRO A 176 -26.74 -8.04 2.74
C PRO A 176 -27.92 -7.34 2.07
N SER A 177 -28.46 -7.98 1.02
CA SER A 177 -29.79 -7.69 0.47
C SER A 177 -30.88 -8.27 1.38
#